data_AF-A0A1A2EBM7-F1
#
_entry.id   AF-A0A1A2EBM7-F1
#
_cell.length_a   1.000
_cell.length_b   1.000
_cell.length_c   1.000
_cell.angle_alpha   90.00
_cell.angle_beta   90.00
_cell.angle_gamma   90.00
#
_symmetry.space_group_name_H-M   'P 1'
#
loop_
_entity.id
_entity.type
_entity.pdbx_description
1 polymer ?
#
loop_
_entity_poly.entity_id
_entity_poly.type
_entity_poly.pdbx_seq_one_letter_code
_entity_poly.pdbx_strand_id
1 'polypeptide(L)'
;MTSMVEGSTTAPGGIRLSPGLWLATVAELAVAVAVGAVLLRANATSMPAHHHQHEPGMHDSSMPIHWSVSFFTIAALTAALSLGWKIFRNRVFAFAAPGGLIAVVASEPVRTLALQSHLIAMAIVEVVLVAAPLLIVAGVRGRTDQQAGRSSGWMAGVIAAVLANSTLLIVLHLPAIHGRAAALTAVPGWLITAAVVIGVGYWSAILLTAGSVPLALRRAALTIGQEVAAILGLAAIIVPASHTHQVNPLGLSAATDQRLGGVLMLITCAVVTLPLMKRLAKSPAFRMEPHVH
;
A
#
# COMPACT_ATOMS: atom_id res chain seq x y z
N MET A 1 7.10 50.66 -34.14
CA MET A 1 7.55 50.31 -32.78
C MET A 1 6.32 50.09 -31.90
N THR A 2 5.86 48.85 -31.79
CA THR A 2 4.82 48.43 -30.84
C THR A 2 5.19 47.03 -30.41
N SER A 3 5.81 46.94 -29.23
CA SER A 3 6.14 45.69 -28.54
C SER A 3 4.85 45.07 -28.01
N MET A 4 4.43 43.94 -28.57
CA MET A 4 3.39 43.10 -27.96
C MET A 4 4.05 42.30 -26.84
N VAL A 5 3.70 42.66 -25.60
CA VAL A 5 4.06 41.92 -24.40
C VAL A 5 3.13 40.70 -24.32
N GLU A 6 3.68 39.52 -24.59
CA GLU A 6 3.06 38.24 -24.22
C GLU A 6 2.98 38.14 -22.70
N GLY A 7 1.79 38.40 -22.16
CA GLY A 7 1.43 38.11 -20.78
C GLY A 7 1.35 36.61 -20.55
N SER A 8 2.48 35.97 -20.27
CA SER A 8 2.49 34.62 -19.70
C SER A 8 1.93 34.69 -18.26
N THR A 9 0.70 34.21 -18.10
CA THR A 9 0.03 34.05 -16.81
C THR A 9 0.70 32.89 -16.05
N THR A 10 1.74 33.24 -15.30
CA THR A 10 2.38 32.32 -14.35
C THR A 10 1.55 32.24 -13.08
N ALA A 11 0.74 31.17 -12.96
CA ALA A 11 0.07 30.82 -11.72
C ALA A 11 1.09 30.34 -10.66
N PRO A 12 0.96 30.71 -9.37
CA PRO A 12 1.92 30.34 -8.34
C PRO A 12 1.73 28.89 -7.85
N GLY A 13 2.82 28.12 -7.79
CA GLY A 13 3.03 27.15 -6.71
C GLY A 13 2.51 25.71 -6.86
N GLY A 14 2.03 25.29 -8.03
CA GLY A 14 1.64 23.89 -8.27
C GLY A 14 2.85 23.00 -8.59
N ILE A 15 3.58 22.51 -7.59
CA ILE A 15 4.72 21.59 -7.78
C ILE A 15 4.21 20.26 -8.36
N ARG A 16 4.42 20.06 -9.67
CA ARG A 16 4.12 18.81 -10.38
C ARG A 16 5.04 17.69 -9.88
N LEU A 17 4.44 16.55 -9.52
CA LEU A 17 5.14 15.28 -9.40
C LEU A 17 5.89 15.01 -10.73
N SER A 18 7.21 14.79 -10.70
CA SER A 18 7.93 14.49 -11.93
C SER A 18 7.41 13.17 -12.54
N PRO A 19 7.10 13.14 -13.85
CA PRO A 19 6.64 11.93 -14.53
C PRO A 19 7.60 10.74 -14.35
N GLY A 20 8.90 11.02 -14.24
CA GLY A 20 9.95 10.03 -14.04
C GLY A 20 9.84 9.26 -12.73
N LEU A 21 9.38 9.89 -11.63
CA LEU A 21 9.24 9.19 -10.35
C LEU A 21 8.11 8.16 -10.39
N TRP A 22 7.02 8.48 -11.10
CA TRP A 22 5.89 7.56 -11.29
C TRP A 22 6.16 6.49 -12.34
N LEU A 23 6.99 6.79 -13.35
CA LEU A 23 7.48 5.78 -14.29
C LEU A 23 8.40 4.80 -13.58
N ALA A 24 9.27 5.25 -12.69
CA ALA A 24 10.12 4.37 -11.88
C ALA A 24 9.27 3.45 -11.00
N THR A 25 8.24 3.95 -10.31
CA THR A 25 7.38 3.10 -9.46
C THR A 25 6.54 2.09 -10.24
N VAL A 26 5.99 2.49 -11.41
CA VAL A 26 5.21 1.58 -12.26
C VAL A 26 6.12 0.58 -12.97
N ALA A 27 7.31 1.00 -13.39
CA ALA A 27 8.32 0.10 -13.95
C ALA A 27 8.85 -0.86 -12.90
N GLU A 28 9.11 -0.42 -11.67
CA GLU A 28 9.51 -1.30 -10.56
C GLU A 28 8.41 -2.30 -10.19
N LEU A 29 7.14 -1.87 -10.18
CA LEU A 29 6.03 -2.80 -9.94
C LEU A 29 5.87 -3.80 -11.09
N ALA A 30 6.02 -3.35 -12.35
CA ALA A 30 5.99 -4.22 -13.51
C ALA A 30 7.19 -5.19 -13.56
N VAL A 31 8.39 -4.72 -13.16
CA VAL A 31 9.59 -5.55 -13.04
C VAL A 31 9.45 -6.53 -11.88
N ALA A 32 8.89 -6.14 -10.74
CA ALA A 32 8.62 -7.06 -9.63
C ALA A 32 7.63 -8.16 -10.05
N VAL A 33 6.59 -7.80 -10.81
CA VAL A 33 5.64 -8.76 -11.40
C VAL A 33 6.31 -9.66 -12.45
N ALA A 34 7.15 -9.10 -13.32
CA ALA A 34 7.84 -9.86 -14.37
C ALA A 34 8.92 -10.79 -13.80
N VAL A 35 9.72 -10.32 -12.82
CA VAL A 35 10.69 -11.14 -12.08
C VAL A 35 9.96 -12.23 -11.29
N GLY A 36 8.84 -11.90 -10.65
CA GLY A 36 7.95 -12.90 -10.05
C GLY A 36 7.51 -13.96 -11.05
N ALA A 37 7.03 -13.56 -12.23
CA ALA A 37 6.62 -14.48 -13.30
C ALA A 37 7.78 -15.32 -13.87
N VAL A 38 8.99 -14.75 -14.00
CA VAL A 38 10.18 -15.48 -14.49
C VAL A 38 10.70 -16.47 -13.44
N LEU A 39 10.72 -16.09 -12.16
CA LEU A 39 11.09 -17.01 -11.07
C LEU A 39 10.07 -18.14 -10.91
N LEU A 40 8.78 -17.86 -11.09
CA LEU A 40 7.72 -18.86 -11.14
C LEU A 40 7.90 -19.82 -12.33
N ARG A 41 8.28 -19.31 -13.50
CA ARG A 41 8.52 -20.14 -14.70
C ARG A 41 9.80 -20.97 -14.61
N ALA A 42 10.85 -20.45 -13.98
CA ALA A 42 12.11 -21.17 -13.77
C ALA A 42 11.99 -22.28 -12.70
N ASN A 43 11.14 -22.11 -11.69
CA ASN A 43 10.84 -23.16 -10.73
C ASN A 43 9.92 -24.26 -11.29
N ALA A 44 9.04 -23.94 -12.24
CA ALA A 44 8.22 -24.94 -12.93
C ALA A 44 9.05 -25.91 -13.80
N THR A 45 10.21 -25.48 -14.29
CA THR A 45 11.14 -26.32 -15.08
C THR A 45 12.14 -27.10 -14.22
N SER A 46 12.13 -26.91 -12.90
CA SER A 46 13.16 -27.42 -11.97
C SER A 46 12.60 -28.36 -10.91
N MET A 47 11.50 -29.07 -11.17
CA MET A 47 11.08 -30.17 -10.28
C MET A 47 11.82 -31.46 -10.65
N PRO A 48 12.65 -32.02 -9.77
CA PRO A 48 12.99 -33.43 -9.85
C PRO A 48 11.73 -34.22 -9.52
N ALA A 49 11.41 -35.20 -10.37
CA ALA A 49 10.40 -36.20 -10.06
C ALA A 49 10.83 -36.99 -8.82
N HIS A 50 10.33 -36.61 -7.64
CA HIS A 50 10.51 -37.39 -6.41
C HIS A 50 9.20 -38.05 -6.01
N HIS A 51 9.31 -39.36 -5.78
CA HIS A 51 8.26 -40.33 -5.60
C HIS A 51 7.26 -39.96 -4.50
N HIS A 52 5.98 -40.01 -4.85
CA HIS A 52 4.86 -39.97 -3.91
C HIS A 52 4.93 -41.16 -2.95
N GLN A 53 5.23 -40.92 -1.68
CA GLN A 53 4.78 -41.80 -0.60
C GLN A 53 3.38 -41.33 -0.18
N HIS A 54 2.40 -42.20 -0.42
CA HIS A 54 1.02 -42.04 0.02
C HIS A 54 0.95 -42.10 1.55
N GLU A 55 0.67 -40.97 2.20
CA GLU A 55 -0.01 -40.99 3.49
C GLU A 55 -1.53 -40.96 3.26
N PRO A 56 -2.28 -41.97 3.73
CA PRO A 56 -3.73 -42.00 3.61
C PRO A 56 -4.34 -41.24 4.79
N GLY A 57 -4.89 -40.04 4.56
CA GLY A 57 -5.78 -39.43 5.55
C GLY A 57 -5.85 -37.91 5.65
N MET A 58 -5.04 -37.14 4.91
CA MET A 58 -5.27 -35.70 4.80
C MET A 58 -6.08 -35.41 3.53
N HIS A 59 -7.38 -35.22 3.71
CA HIS A 59 -8.19 -34.58 2.67
C HIS A 59 -7.63 -33.17 2.44
N ASP A 60 -6.88 -33.00 1.36
CA ASP A 60 -6.54 -31.70 0.77
C ASP A 60 -7.84 -31.00 0.35
N SER A 61 -8.55 -30.40 1.31
CA SER A 61 -9.67 -29.52 1.04
C SER A 61 -9.13 -28.16 0.59
N SER A 62 -8.42 -28.15 -0.55
CA SER A 62 -8.20 -26.92 -1.29
C SER A 62 -9.57 -26.43 -1.74
N MET A 63 -10.07 -25.38 -1.07
CA MET A 63 -11.39 -24.84 -1.42
C MET A 63 -11.32 -24.32 -2.86
N PRO A 64 -12.25 -24.74 -3.75
CA PRO A 64 -12.25 -24.31 -5.13
C PRO A 64 -12.47 -22.79 -5.19
N ILE A 65 -11.54 -22.09 -5.84
CA ILE A 65 -11.65 -20.64 -6.04
C ILE A 65 -12.55 -20.39 -7.25
N HIS A 66 -13.73 -19.83 -7.01
CA HIS A 66 -14.66 -19.48 -8.06
C HIS A 66 -14.31 -18.12 -8.67
N TRP A 67 -13.66 -18.15 -9.83
CA TRP A 67 -13.42 -16.96 -10.64
C TRP A 67 -14.69 -16.62 -11.43
N SER A 68 -15.17 -15.39 -11.29
CA SER A 68 -16.30 -14.88 -12.06
C SER A 68 -15.82 -13.94 -13.17
N VAL A 69 -16.58 -13.87 -14.26
CA VAL A 69 -16.35 -12.84 -15.31
C VAL A 69 -16.40 -11.44 -14.70
N SER A 70 -17.31 -11.21 -13.74
CA SER A 70 -17.43 -9.93 -13.03
C SER A 70 -16.15 -9.53 -12.30
N PHE A 71 -15.41 -10.47 -11.70
CA PHE A 71 -14.11 -10.19 -11.10
C PHE A 71 -13.12 -9.64 -12.13
N PHE A 72 -12.96 -10.32 -13.27
CA PHE A 72 -12.04 -9.87 -14.32
C PHE A 72 -12.45 -8.52 -14.89
N THR A 73 -13.76 -8.27 -15.04
CA THR A 73 -14.28 -6.96 -15.46
C THR A 73 -13.91 -5.87 -14.46
N ILE A 74 -14.11 -6.10 -13.16
CA ILE A 74 -13.76 -5.14 -12.11
C ILE A 74 -12.25 -4.90 -12.07
N ALA A 75 -11.43 -5.95 -12.20
CA ALA A 75 -9.98 -5.83 -12.21
C ALA A 75 -9.48 -5.03 -13.43
N ALA A 76 -10.00 -5.34 -14.62
CA ALA A 76 -9.66 -4.61 -15.86
C ALA A 76 -10.10 -3.14 -15.78
N LEU A 77 -11.31 -2.88 -15.29
CA LEU A 77 -11.81 -1.52 -15.09
C LEU A 77 -10.94 -0.75 -14.07
N THR A 78 -10.55 -1.39 -12.98
CA THR A 78 -9.67 -0.81 -11.95
C THR A 78 -8.31 -0.43 -12.54
N ALA A 79 -7.73 -1.30 -13.37
CA ALA A 79 -6.48 -1.02 -14.07
C ALA A 79 -6.63 0.18 -15.02
N ALA A 80 -7.73 0.22 -15.79
CA ALA A 80 -8.05 1.33 -16.69
C ALA A 80 -8.25 2.65 -15.93
N LEU A 81 -8.96 2.64 -14.80
CA LEU A 81 -9.17 3.83 -13.95
C LEU A 81 -7.86 4.32 -13.33
N SER A 82 -7.00 3.40 -12.89
CA SER A 82 -5.67 3.72 -12.34
C SER A 82 -4.76 4.33 -13.39
N LEU A 83 -4.79 3.78 -14.62
CA LEU A 83 -4.07 4.33 -15.77
C LEU A 83 -4.64 5.69 -16.18
N GLY A 84 -5.96 5.83 -16.19
CA GLY A 84 -6.66 7.09 -16.45
C GLY A 84 -6.30 8.18 -15.44
N TRP A 85 -6.21 7.85 -14.14
CA TRP A 85 -5.69 8.76 -13.13
C TRP A 85 -4.25 9.17 -13.43
N LYS A 86 -3.38 8.23 -13.81
CA LYS A 86 -1.98 8.51 -14.13
C LYS A 86 -1.84 9.49 -15.30
N ILE A 87 -2.64 9.31 -16.35
CA ILE A 87 -2.59 10.09 -17.58
C ILE A 87 -3.26 11.46 -17.39
N PHE A 88 -4.52 11.46 -16.96
CA PHE A 88 -5.37 12.66 -16.96
C PHE A 88 -5.32 13.43 -15.65
N ARG A 89 -4.87 12.80 -14.56
CA ARG A 89 -4.82 13.41 -13.21
C ARG A 89 -6.14 14.08 -12.79
N ASN A 90 -7.27 13.54 -13.26
CA ASN A 90 -8.62 14.06 -12.99
C ASN A 90 -9.21 13.45 -11.69
N ARG A 91 -9.78 14.29 -10.82
CA ARG A 91 -10.34 13.92 -9.51
C ARG A 91 -11.28 12.72 -9.56
N VAL A 92 -12.08 12.58 -10.63
CA VAL A 92 -12.97 11.44 -10.82
C VAL A 92 -12.18 10.12 -10.78
N PHE A 93 -11.06 10.04 -11.50
CA PHE A 93 -10.19 8.87 -11.46
C PHE A 93 -9.47 8.71 -10.12
N ALA A 94 -9.21 9.80 -9.40
CA ALA A 94 -8.58 9.76 -8.07
C ALA A 94 -9.43 9.02 -7.03
N PHE A 95 -10.76 9.08 -7.16
CA PHE A 95 -11.69 8.38 -6.28
C PHE A 95 -12.15 7.03 -6.86
N ALA A 96 -12.31 6.94 -8.18
CA ALA A 96 -12.73 5.70 -8.84
C ALA A 96 -11.64 4.61 -8.79
N ALA A 97 -10.36 4.96 -8.99
CA ALA A 97 -9.25 4.01 -8.92
C ALA A 97 -9.10 3.31 -7.55
N PRO A 98 -9.05 4.03 -6.40
CA PRO A 98 -8.99 3.36 -5.10
C PRO A 98 -10.25 2.56 -4.78
N GLY A 99 -11.44 3.03 -5.21
CA GLY A 99 -12.67 2.25 -5.07
C GLY A 99 -12.58 0.90 -5.80
N GLY A 100 -12.06 0.90 -7.03
CA GLY A 100 -11.80 -0.32 -7.79
C GLY A 100 -10.78 -1.24 -7.10
N LEU A 101 -9.66 -0.69 -6.62
CA LEU A 101 -8.65 -1.47 -5.89
C LEU A 101 -9.24 -2.14 -4.65
N ILE A 102 -10.01 -1.39 -3.86
CA ILE A 102 -10.70 -1.91 -2.68
C ILE A 102 -11.70 -3.01 -3.07
N ALA A 103 -12.47 -2.81 -4.15
CA ALA A 103 -13.42 -3.82 -4.63
C ALA A 103 -12.73 -5.13 -5.06
N VAL A 104 -11.58 -5.04 -5.74
CA VAL A 104 -10.79 -6.21 -6.15
C VAL A 104 -10.30 -6.97 -4.91
N VAL A 105 -9.68 -6.30 -3.95
CA VAL A 105 -9.14 -6.98 -2.75
C VAL A 105 -10.21 -7.42 -1.75
N ALA A 106 -11.38 -6.78 -1.77
CA ALA A 106 -12.54 -7.19 -0.97
C ALA A 106 -13.34 -8.35 -1.61
N SER A 107 -13.02 -8.73 -2.84
CA SER A 107 -13.66 -9.87 -3.50
C SER A 107 -13.32 -11.18 -2.78
N GLU A 108 -14.31 -12.07 -2.70
CA GLU A 108 -14.15 -13.41 -2.10
C GLU A 108 -12.93 -14.18 -2.61
N PRO A 109 -12.69 -14.35 -3.94
CA PRO A 109 -11.56 -15.14 -4.41
C PRO A 109 -10.20 -14.60 -3.90
N VAL A 110 -10.04 -13.28 -3.86
CA VAL A 110 -8.81 -12.65 -3.37
C VAL A 110 -8.66 -12.80 -1.85
N ARG A 111 -9.76 -12.69 -1.10
CA ARG A 111 -9.77 -12.87 0.36
C ARG A 111 -9.54 -14.32 0.78
N THR A 112 -9.95 -15.30 -0.03
CA THR A 112 -9.65 -16.71 0.20
C THR A 112 -8.20 -17.02 -0.15
N LEU A 113 -7.69 -16.51 -1.27
CA LEU A 113 -6.27 -16.63 -1.65
C LEU A 113 -5.32 -16.06 -0.59
N ALA A 114 -5.71 -14.96 0.06
CA ALA A 114 -4.94 -14.34 1.12
C ALA A 114 -4.74 -15.24 2.35
N LEU A 115 -5.63 -16.20 2.59
CA LEU A 115 -5.45 -17.19 3.67
C LEU A 115 -4.44 -18.27 3.30
N GLN A 116 -4.19 -18.47 2.00
CA GLN A 116 -3.32 -19.53 1.48
C GLN A 116 -1.94 -19.03 1.06
N SER A 117 -1.77 -17.72 0.86
CA SER A 117 -0.51 -17.07 0.48
C SER A 117 -0.29 -15.79 1.30
N HIS A 118 0.80 -15.77 2.05
CA HIS A 118 1.31 -14.60 2.76
C HIS A 118 1.65 -13.47 1.78
N LEU A 119 2.21 -13.77 0.61
CA LEU A 119 2.48 -12.75 -0.41
C LEU A 119 1.19 -12.06 -0.86
N ILE A 120 0.12 -12.82 -1.11
CA ILE A 120 -1.19 -12.25 -1.48
C ILE A 120 -1.78 -11.45 -0.32
N ALA A 121 -1.67 -11.95 0.91
CA ALA A 121 -2.09 -11.20 2.10
C ALA A 121 -1.36 -9.86 2.21
N MET A 122 -0.03 -9.85 2.03
CA MET A 122 0.76 -8.62 2.05
C MET A 122 0.38 -7.67 0.91
N ALA A 123 0.13 -8.19 -0.29
CA ALA A 123 -0.34 -7.35 -1.39
C ALA A 123 -1.69 -6.69 -1.08
N ILE A 124 -2.62 -7.40 -0.45
CA ILE A 124 -3.89 -6.82 0.00
C ILE A 124 -3.63 -5.73 1.05
N VAL A 125 -2.82 -6.02 2.06
CA VAL A 125 -2.45 -5.07 3.13
C VAL A 125 -1.89 -3.78 2.54
N GLU A 126 -0.94 -3.87 1.61
CA GLU A 126 -0.35 -2.71 0.94
C GLU A 126 -1.38 -1.93 0.10
N VAL A 127 -2.27 -2.65 -0.60
CA VAL A 127 -3.36 -1.99 -1.35
C VAL A 127 -4.26 -1.18 -0.42
N VAL A 128 -4.68 -1.76 0.71
CA VAL A 128 -5.71 -1.15 1.58
C VAL A 128 -5.14 -0.15 2.59
N LEU A 129 -3.89 -0.30 3.02
CA LEU A 129 -3.24 0.63 3.96
C LEU A 129 -2.40 1.71 3.28
N VAL A 130 -1.94 1.48 2.05
CA VAL A 130 -1.01 2.38 1.39
C VAL A 130 -1.56 2.90 0.07
N ALA A 131 -1.74 2.02 -0.93
CA ALA A 131 -2.03 2.47 -2.29
C ALA A 131 -3.38 3.19 -2.42
N ALA A 132 -4.48 2.55 -1.98
CA ALA A 132 -5.81 3.13 -2.06
C ALA A 132 -5.96 4.38 -1.16
N PRO A 133 -5.52 4.37 0.11
CA PRO A 133 -5.50 5.57 0.94
C PRO A 133 -4.74 6.75 0.36
N LEU A 134 -3.53 6.53 -0.19
CA LEU A 134 -2.75 7.61 -0.80
C LEU A 134 -3.44 8.21 -2.01
N LEU A 135 -4.13 7.40 -2.83
CA LEU A 135 -4.93 7.88 -3.95
C LEU A 135 -6.12 8.73 -3.47
N ILE A 136 -6.84 8.26 -2.45
CA ILE A 136 -7.95 9.00 -1.83
C ILE A 136 -7.46 10.36 -1.31
N VAL A 137 -6.38 10.36 -0.53
CA VAL A 137 -5.80 11.59 0.05
C VAL A 137 -5.28 12.54 -1.03
N ALA A 138 -4.68 12.01 -2.10
CA ALA A 138 -4.25 12.81 -3.23
C ALA A 138 -5.43 13.50 -3.95
N GLY A 139 -6.59 12.83 -4.03
CA GLY A 139 -7.83 13.40 -4.57
C GLY A 139 -8.40 14.54 -3.70
N VAL A 140 -8.30 14.42 -2.38
CA VAL A 140 -8.83 15.40 -1.41
C VAL A 140 -7.95 16.65 -1.29
N ARG A 141 -6.62 16.50 -1.37
CA ARG A 141 -5.65 17.58 -1.11
C ARG A 141 -5.84 18.84 -1.96
N GLY A 142 -6.49 18.75 -3.12
CA GLY A 142 -6.77 19.89 -3.99
C GLY A 142 -7.87 20.85 -3.50
N ARG A 143 -8.43 20.66 -2.30
CA ARG A 143 -9.61 21.42 -1.81
C ARG A 143 -9.44 22.09 -0.44
N THR A 144 -8.35 21.84 0.27
CA THR A 144 -8.12 22.40 1.62
C THR A 144 -7.35 23.72 1.53
N ASP A 145 -8.09 24.83 1.69
CA ASP A 145 -7.52 26.10 2.13
C ASP A 145 -6.97 25.91 3.55
N GLN A 146 -5.65 25.95 3.69
CA GLN A 146 -5.01 25.74 4.99
C GLN A 146 -5.14 27.02 5.83
N GLN A 147 -6.12 27.04 6.73
CA GLN A 147 -6.10 27.98 7.85
C GLN A 147 -4.89 27.66 8.74
N ALA A 148 -3.97 28.62 8.81
CA ALA A 148 -2.77 28.53 9.61
C ALA A 148 -3.12 28.70 11.09
N GLY A 149 -2.91 27.65 11.89
CA GLY A 149 -3.14 27.69 13.33
C GLY A 149 -2.77 26.36 13.97
N ARG A 150 -1.78 26.36 14.87
CA ARG A 150 -1.38 25.15 15.62
C ARG A 150 -2.54 24.71 16.52
N SER A 151 -2.89 23.42 16.50
CA SER A 151 -4.01 22.89 17.29
C SER A 151 -3.62 21.60 17.99
N SER A 152 -3.87 21.54 19.29
CA SER A 152 -3.63 20.35 20.12
C SER A 152 -4.47 19.15 19.68
N GLY A 153 -5.72 19.37 19.26
CA GLY A 153 -6.60 18.30 18.79
C GLY A 153 -6.07 17.62 17.52
N TRP A 154 -5.52 18.39 16.58
CA TRP A 154 -4.91 17.82 15.37
C TRP A 154 -3.64 17.03 15.69
N MET A 155 -2.84 17.45 16.69
CA MET A 155 -1.67 16.68 17.14
C MET A 155 -2.07 15.35 17.77
N ALA A 156 -3.07 15.35 18.65
CA ALA A 156 -3.61 14.11 19.24
C ALA A 156 -4.16 13.16 18.16
N GLY A 157 -4.85 13.70 17.15
CA GLY A 157 -5.33 12.93 16.00
C GLY A 157 -4.21 12.27 15.20
N VAL A 158 -3.08 12.96 14.97
CA VAL A 158 -1.91 12.37 14.30
C VAL A 158 -1.34 11.22 15.11
N ILE A 159 -1.18 11.39 16.43
CA ILE A 159 -0.66 10.34 17.32
C ILE A 159 -1.60 9.12 17.29
N ALA A 160 -2.91 9.34 17.45
CA ALA A 160 -3.91 8.28 17.41
C ALA A 160 -3.89 7.51 16.07
N ALA A 161 -3.74 8.21 14.94
CA ALA A 161 -3.67 7.58 13.63
C ALA A 161 -2.41 6.72 13.44
N VAL A 162 -1.25 7.20 13.93
CA VAL A 162 0.00 6.42 13.91
C VAL A 162 -0.13 5.17 14.78
N LEU A 163 -0.64 5.32 16.00
CA LEU A 163 -0.86 4.19 16.90
C LEU A 163 -1.83 3.16 16.30
N ALA A 164 -2.96 3.61 15.75
CA ALA A 164 -3.92 2.72 15.12
C ALA A 164 -3.31 1.94 13.94
N ASN A 165 -2.55 2.61 13.07
CA ASN A 165 -1.86 1.97 11.94
C ASN A 165 -0.82 0.95 12.41
N SER A 166 0.05 1.34 13.34
CA SER A 166 1.10 0.46 13.89
C SER A 166 0.51 -0.73 14.62
N THR A 167 -0.50 -0.52 15.47
CA THR A 167 -1.20 -1.59 16.18
C THR A 167 -1.86 -2.55 15.21
N LEU A 168 -2.55 -2.05 14.18
CA LEU A 168 -3.16 -2.92 13.17
C LEU A 168 -2.09 -3.79 12.48
N LEU A 169 -1.00 -3.20 12.01
CA LEU A 169 0.10 -3.94 11.38
C LEU A 169 0.68 -5.01 12.30
N ILE A 170 0.96 -4.68 13.57
CA ILE A 170 1.48 -5.64 14.54
C ILE A 170 0.48 -6.79 14.74
N VAL A 171 -0.79 -6.46 15.00
CA VAL A 171 -1.87 -7.43 15.23
C VAL A 171 -2.00 -8.39 14.05
N LEU A 172 -2.00 -7.89 12.81
CA LEU A 172 -2.10 -8.72 11.61
C LEU A 172 -0.95 -9.72 11.45
N HIS A 173 0.19 -9.49 12.11
CA HIS A 173 1.38 -10.34 12.03
C HIS A 173 1.60 -11.19 13.31
N LEU A 174 0.69 -11.12 14.30
CA LEU A 174 0.81 -11.94 15.51
C LEU A 174 0.53 -13.42 15.21
N PRO A 175 1.39 -14.36 15.64
CA PRO A 175 1.18 -15.80 15.41
C PRO A 175 -0.16 -16.35 15.91
N ALA A 176 -0.67 -15.81 17.03
CA ALA A 176 -1.97 -16.20 17.59
C ALA A 176 -3.14 -15.88 16.64
N ILE A 177 -2.98 -14.88 15.76
CA ILE A 177 -3.98 -14.51 14.75
C ILE A 177 -3.87 -15.43 13.54
N HIS A 178 -2.66 -15.85 13.15
CA HIS A 178 -2.47 -16.87 12.12
C HIS A 178 -3.12 -18.21 12.51
N GLY A 179 -3.01 -18.61 13.79
CA GLY A 179 -3.68 -19.82 14.29
C GLY A 179 -5.22 -19.76 14.22
N ARG A 180 -5.81 -18.57 14.41
CA ARG A 180 -7.26 -18.36 14.25
C ARG A 180 -7.67 -18.21 12.78
N ALA A 181 -6.78 -17.73 11.93
CA ALA A 181 -7.03 -17.59 10.50
C ALA A 181 -7.22 -18.94 9.80
N ALA A 182 -6.60 -20.01 10.32
CA ALA A 182 -6.80 -21.38 9.82
C ALA A 182 -8.26 -21.87 9.93
N ALA A 183 -9.08 -21.26 10.80
CA ALA A 183 -10.50 -21.58 10.94
C ALA A 183 -11.41 -20.75 10.02
N LEU A 184 -10.86 -19.80 9.26
CA LEU A 184 -11.62 -18.91 8.38
C LEU A 184 -11.64 -19.46 6.94
N THR A 185 -12.75 -19.22 6.24
CA THR A 185 -12.89 -19.55 4.81
C THR A 185 -12.42 -18.42 3.90
N ALA A 186 -12.43 -17.19 4.40
CA ALA A 186 -11.90 -16.00 3.75
C ALA A 186 -11.52 -14.95 4.81
N VAL A 187 -10.53 -14.10 4.52
CA VAL A 187 -10.24 -12.91 5.36
C VAL A 187 -11.53 -12.12 5.57
N PRO A 188 -11.94 -11.67 6.77
CA PRO A 188 -13.22 -11.01 6.95
C PRO A 188 -13.31 -9.65 6.23
N GLY A 189 -14.44 -9.36 5.58
CA GLY A 189 -14.62 -8.11 4.83
C GLY A 189 -14.53 -6.85 5.69
N TRP A 190 -14.96 -6.93 6.95
CA TRP A 190 -14.84 -5.82 7.90
C TRP A 190 -13.38 -5.43 8.18
N LEU A 191 -12.45 -6.39 8.11
CA LEU A 191 -11.02 -6.15 8.33
C LEU A 191 -10.44 -5.31 7.19
N ILE A 192 -10.89 -5.58 5.95
CA ILE A 192 -10.56 -4.76 4.77
C ILE A 192 -11.06 -3.32 4.98
N THR A 193 -12.32 -3.15 5.39
CA THR A 193 -12.89 -1.82 5.66
C THR A 193 -12.11 -1.10 6.77
N ALA A 194 -11.82 -1.77 7.89
CA ALA A 194 -11.05 -1.21 8.99
C ALA A 194 -9.65 -0.77 8.54
N ALA A 195 -8.96 -1.60 7.76
CA ALA A 195 -7.65 -1.27 7.23
C ALA A 195 -7.69 -0.04 6.30
N VAL A 196 -8.68 0.04 5.39
CA VAL A 196 -8.86 1.24 4.55
C VAL A 196 -9.06 2.49 5.40
N VAL A 197 -9.94 2.45 6.40
CA VAL A 197 -10.23 3.60 7.26
C VAL A 197 -8.97 4.04 8.03
N ILE A 198 -8.24 3.09 8.62
CA ILE A 198 -7.01 3.36 9.36
C ILE A 198 -5.94 3.92 8.42
N GLY A 199 -5.75 3.33 7.24
CA GLY A 199 -4.81 3.82 6.24
C GLY A 199 -5.15 5.25 5.78
N VAL A 200 -6.41 5.52 5.44
CA VAL A 200 -6.87 6.87 5.07
C VAL A 200 -6.61 7.85 6.21
N GLY A 201 -6.93 7.47 7.45
CA GLY A 201 -6.66 8.28 8.64
C GLY A 201 -5.17 8.60 8.81
N TYR A 202 -4.31 7.60 8.74
CA TYR A 202 -2.85 7.74 8.83
C TYR A 202 -2.27 8.66 7.75
N TRP A 203 -2.61 8.43 6.47
CA TRP A 203 -2.09 9.25 5.39
C TRP A 203 -2.69 10.67 5.37
N SER A 204 -3.95 10.83 5.77
CA SER A 204 -4.56 12.15 5.94
C SER A 204 -3.89 12.93 7.06
N ALA A 205 -3.65 12.28 8.20
CA ALA A 205 -2.94 12.85 9.34
C ALA A 205 -1.55 13.34 8.96
N ILE A 206 -0.83 12.63 8.07
CA ILE A 206 0.49 13.06 7.59
C ILE A 206 0.39 14.14 6.51
N LEU A 207 -0.52 14.02 5.54
CA LEU A 207 -0.48 14.84 4.31
C LEU A 207 -1.38 16.08 4.34
N LEU A 208 -2.50 16.04 5.07
CA LEU A 208 -3.52 17.10 5.06
C LEU A 208 -3.41 18.07 6.25
N THR A 209 -2.68 17.71 7.30
CA THR A 209 -2.54 18.54 8.53
C THR A 209 -1.41 19.60 8.44
N ALA A 210 -0.94 19.93 7.24
CA ALA A 210 0.06 20.99 7.09
C ALA A 210 -0.53 22.34 7.57
N GLY A 211 0.27 23.13 8.30
CA GLY A 211 -0.19 24.36 8.94
C GLY A 211 -0.82 24.16 10.32
N SER A 212 -1.48 23.02 10.58
CA SER A 212 -2.10 22.72 11.87
C SER A 212 -1.20 21.91 12.81
N VAL A 213 -0.31 21.08 12.26
CA VAL A 213 0.58 20.19 13.01
C VAL A 213 2.05 20.49 12.70
N PRO A 214 2.95 20.49 13.71
CA PRO A 214 4.37 20.69 13.49
C PRO A 214 4.96 19.69 12.49
N LEU A 215 5.85 20.17 11.62
CA LEU A 215 6.52 19.34 10.63
C LEU A 215 7.32 18.19 11.27
N ALA A 216 7.93 18.44 12.43
CA ALA A 216 8.66 17.43 13.19
C ALA A 216 7.76 16.25 13.60
N LEU A 217 6.54 16.51 14.09
CA LEU A 217 5.59 15.47 14.47
C LEU A 217 5.12 14.68 13.25
N ARG A 218 4.84 15.36 12.12
CA ARG A 218 4.45 14.69 10.86
C ARG A 218 5.56 13.80 10.28
N ARG A 219 6.83 14.23 10.40
CA ARG A 219 7.98 13.41 10.02
C ARG A 219 8.15 12.21 10.95
N ALA A 220 8.07 12.43 12.27
CA ALA A 220 8.13 11.35 13.25
C ALA A 220 7.01 10.32 13.02
N ALA A 221 5.78 10.78 12.78
CA ALA A 221 4.64 9.94 12.43
C ALA A 221 4.90 9.06 11.20
N LEU A 222 5.43 9.67 10.13
CA LEU A 222 5.82 8.95 8.91
C LEU A 222 6.92 7.93 9.19
N THR A 223 7.97 8.30 9.92
CA THR A 223 9.08 7.40 10.27
C THR A 223 8.59 6.23 11.12
N ILE A 224 7.88 6.48 12.21
CA ILE A 224 7.42 5.43 13.15
C ILE A 224 6.53 4.41 12.44
N GLY A 225 5.53 4.86 11.66
CA GLY A 225 4.65 3.94 10.94
C GLY A 225 5.39 3.07 9.92
N GLN A 226 6.48 3.58 9.35
CA GLN A 226 7.27 2.90 8.33
C GLN A 226 8.34 2.00 8.94
N GLU A 227 8.88 2.35 10.11
CA GLU A 227 9.77 1.48 10.88
C GLU A 227 9.05 0.22 11.35
N VAL A 228 7.82 0.34 11.86
CA VAL A 228 7.01 -0.83 12.26
C VAL A 228 6.82 -1.76 11.06
N ALA A 229 6.42 -1.21 9.92
CA ALA A 229 6.26 -1.97 8.69
C ALA A 229 7.58 -2.62 8.22
N ALA A 230 8.69 -1.88 8.28
CA ALA A 230 9.99 -2.40 7.88
C ALA A 230 10.50 -3.51 8.80
N ILE A 231 10.30 -3.40 10.12
CA ILE A 231 10.65 -4.44 11.09
C ILE A 231 9.84 -5.72 10.81
N LEU A 232 8.54 -5.59 10.54
CA LEU A 232 7.69 -6.74 10.20
C LEU A 232 8.11 -7.38 8.87
N GLY A 233 8.37 -6.58 7.84
CA GLY A 233 8.86 -7.07 6.55
C GLY A 233 10.21 -7.77 6.66
N LEU A 234 11.13 -7.22 7.46
CA LEU A 234 12.43 -7.86 7.73
C LEU A 234 12.28 -9.15 8.53
N ALA A 235 11.39 -9.17 9.53
CA ALA A 235 11.08 -10.37 10.29
C ALA A 235 10.54 -11.47 9.38
N ALA A 236 9.63 -11.15 8.45
CA ALA A 236 9.11 -12.10 7.47
C ALA A 236 10.22 -12.70 6.57
N ILE A 237 11.32 -11.97 6.34
CA ILE A 237 12.45 -12.45 5.53
C ILE A 237 13.34 -13.42 6.32
N ILE A 238 13.66 -13.08 7.58
CA ILE A 238 14.69 -13.75 8.37
C ILE A 238 14.11 -14.91 9.19
N VAL A 239 12.90 -14.74 9.73
CA VAL A 239 12.29 -15.74 10.62
C VAL A 239 11.90 -16.97 9.80
N PRO A 240 12.26 -18.19 10.26
CA PRO A 240 11.85 -19.42 9.60
C PRO A 240 10.33 -19.46 9.40
N ALA A 241 9.89 -20.00 8.26
CA ALA A 241 8.47 -20.11 7.98
C ALA A 241 7.82 -21.01 9.03
N SER A 242 6.98 -20.40 9.89
CA SER A 242 6.14 -21.15 10.82
C SER A 242 5.01 -21.81 10.02
N HIS A 243 4.84 -23.11 10.24
CA HIS A 243 3.87 -24.04 9.63
C HIS A 243 2.96 -23.46 8.54
N THR A 244 3.14 -23.89 7.29
CA THR A 244 2.20 -23.52 6.23
C THR A 244 1.90 -24.71 5.33
N HIS A 245 0.59 -24.96 5.27
CA HIS A 245 -0.22 -25.72 4.33
C HIS A 245 0.51 -26.22 3.07
N GLN A 246 0.37 -27.52 2.81
CA GLN A 246 1.04 -28.24 1.71
C GLN A 246 0.69 -27.74 0.29
N VAL A 247 -0.23 -26.77 0.14
CA VAL A 247 -0.67 -26.26 -1.18
C VAL A 247 -0.80 -24.73 -1.16
N ASN A 248 0.22 -24.01 -1.66
CA ASN A 248 0.15 -22.59 -1.97
C ASN A 248 -0.43 -22.40 -3.39
N PRO A 249 -1.42 -21.50 -3.61
CA PRO A 249 -2.03 -21.28 -4.93
C PRO A 249 -1.04 -20.82 -6.01
N LEU A 250 0.11 -20.27 -5.62
CA LEU A 250 1.18 -19.82 -6.51
C LEU A 250 2.22 -20.91 -6.79
N GLY A 251 2.09 -22.11 -6.21
CA GLY A 251 3.09 -23.18 -6.30
C GLY A 251 4.41 -22.85 -5.61
N LEU A 252 4.43 -21.82 -4.76
CA LEU A 252 5.61 -21.40 -4.00
C LEU A 252 5.76 -22.23 -2.72
N SER A 253 7.01 -22.45 -2.31
CA SER A 253 7.26 -22.94 -0.95
C SER A 253 6.79 -21.91 0.07
N ALA A 254 6.30 -22.38 1.22
CA ALA A 254 5.98 -21.57 2.39
C ALA A 254 7.01 -20.48 2.70
N ALA A 255 8.30 -20.87 2.71
CA ALA A 255 9.39 -19.95 3.00
C ALA A 255 9.59 -18.90 1.90
N THR A 256 9.47 -19.29 0.64
CA THR A 256 9.57 -18.34 -0.49
C THR A 256 8.42 -17.34 -0.47
N ASP A 257 7.20 -17.82 -0.26
CA ASP A 257 5.99 -17.00 -0.20
C ASP A 257 6.06 -15.96 0.94
N GLN A 258 6.45 -16.39 2.13
CA GLN A 258 6.63 -15.50 3.27
C GLN A 258 7.70 -14.43 3.01
N ARG A 259 8.87 -14.84 2.50
CA ARG A 259 9.98 -13.92 2.21
C ARG A 259 9.60 -12.89 1.15
N LEU A 260 8.90 -13.31 0.09
CA LEU A 260 8.43 -12.39 -0.95
C LEU A 260 7.41 -11.39 -0.39
N GLY A 261 6.52 -11.82 0.51
CA GLY A 261 5.63 -10.91 1.24
C GLY A 261 6.41 -9.85 2.04
N GLY A 262 7.44 -10.27 2.78
CA GLY A 262 8.32 -9.35 3.50
C GLY A 262 9.08 -8.37 2.60
N VAL A 263 9.60 -8.85 1.46
CA VAL A 263 10.26 -8.02 0.45
C VAL A 263 9.28 -6.99 -0.14
N LEU A 264 8.06 -7.39 -0.48
CA LEU A 264 7.02 -6.50 -0.98
C LEU A 264 6.73 -5.36 -0.01
N MET A 265 6.60 -5.68 1.28
CA MET A 265 6.38 -4.70 2.35
C MET A 265 7.54 -3.69 2.43
N LEU A 266 8.79 -4.18 2.43
CA LEU A 266 9.98 -3.31 2.47
C LEU A 266 10.09 -2.38 1.26
N ILE A 267 9.85 -2.92 0.05
CA ILE A 267 9.87 -2.12 -1.18
C ILE A 267 8.80 -1.04 -1.10
N THR A 268 7.58 -1.40 -0.70
CA THR A 268 6.48 -0.44 -0.61
C THR A 268 6.79 0.67 0.41
N CYS A 269 7.36 0.29 1.55
CA CYS A 269 7.83 1.25 2.55
C CYS A 269 8.86 2.22 1.98
N ALA A 270 9.89 1.73 1.29
CA ALA A 270 10.94 2.56 0.71
C ALA A 270 10.39 3.49 -0.39
N VAL A 271 9.60 2.95 -1.32
CA VAL A 271 9.00 3.67 -2.45
C VAL A 271 8.10 4.80 -1.99
N VAL A 272 7.38 4.63 -0.89
CA VAL A 272 6.46 5.64 -0.37
C VAL A 272 7.15 6.63 0.57
N THR A 273 7.97 6.13 1.48
CA THR A 273 8.61 6.95 2.52
C THR A 273 9.66 7.88 1.95
N LEU A 274 10.54 7.40 1.05
CA LEU A 274 11.66 8.20 0.57
C LEU A 274 11.17 9.46 -0.18
N PRO A 275 10.20 9.40 -1.12
CA PRO A 275 9.68 10.59 -1.77
C PRO A 275 8.91 11.52 -0.83
N LEU A 276 8.16 10.96 0.14
CA LEU A 276 7.38 11.77 1.08
C LEU A 276 8.29 12.49 2.08
N MET A 277 9.31 11.81 2.61
CA MET A 277 10.33 12.42 3.46
C MET A 277 11.08 13.53 2.72
N LYS A 278 11.49 13.30 1.47
CA LYS A 278 12.08 14.35 0.62
C LYS A 278 11.14 15.55 0.44
N ARG A 279 9.83 15.33 0.33
CA ARG A 279 8.86 16.43 0.22
C ARG A 279 8.61 17.17 1.53
N LEU A 280 8.57 16.46 2.65
CA LEU A 280 8.50 17.07 3.97
C LEU A 280 9.79 17.82 4.32
N ALA A 281 10.95 17.42 3.77
CA ALA A 281 12.21 18.14 3.89
C ALA A 281 12.20 19.51 3.20
N LYS A 282 11.57 19.60 2.03
CA LYS A 282 11.53 20.80 1.18
C LYS A 282 10.51 21.86 1.61
N SER A 283 9.64 21.60 2.60
CA SER A 283 8.71 22.63 3.09
C SER A 283 9.52 23.66 3.89
N PRO A 284 9.69 24.90 3.37
CA PRO A 284 10.56 25.87 4.02
C PRO A 284 9.99 26.23 5.39
N ALA A 285 10.87 26.24 6.39
CA ALA A 285 10.65 27.01 7.59
C ALA A 285 10.29 28.43 7.15
N PHE A 286 9.24 28.97 7.77
CA PHE A 286 8.86 30.37 7.73
C PHE A 286 10.13 31.22 7.64
N ARG A 287 10.39 31.82 6.48
CA ARG A 287 11.44 32.81 6.28
C ARG A 287 11.07 33.95 7.22
N MET A 288 11.65 33.97 8.42
CA MET A 288 11.66 35.18 9.23
C MET A 288 12.51 36.17 8.45
N GLU A 289 11.88 36.99 7.63
CA GLU A 289 12.50 38.25 7.25
C GLU A 289 12.68 39.03 8.56
N PRO A 290 13.91 39.35 8.96
CA PRO A 290 14.12 40.28 10.05
C PRO A 290 13.54 41.62 9.59
N HIS A 291 12.42 42.03 10.20
CA HIS A 291 12.01 43.43 10.16
C HIS A 291 13.12 44.24 10.84
N VAL A 292 14.02 44.76 10.02
CA VAL A 292 14.94 45.84 10.40
C VAL A 292 14.07 47.11 10.50
N HIS A 293 13.95 47.63 11.72
CA HIS A 293 13.55 49.01 11.98
C HIS A 293 14.81 49.85 12.18
#